data_AF-A0A7S4JFD2-F1
#
_entry.id   AF-A0A7S4JFD2-F1
#
_cell.length_a   1.000
_cell.length_b   1.000
_cell.length_c   1.000
_cell.angle_alpha   90.00
_cell.angle_beta   90.00
_cell.angle_gamma   90.00
#
_symmetry.space_group_name_H-M   'P 1'
#
loop_
_entity.id
_entity.type
_entity.pdbx_description
1 polymer ?
#
loop_
_entity_poly.entity_id
_entity_poly.type
_entity_poly.pdbx_seq_one_letter_code
_entity_poly.pdbx_strand_id
1 'polypeptide(L)'
;STKGIASTPRVLIDMKSHHAILVPHIGVLVALVHASGGLALVQESVSTSASARDTVLCPSRKSFFERSIAIASSCISPNAANAKEPSSSVVKPFAPVQALLPATRLKVSIDAAHQLSSELASTSDKSVQYETLVKVDSVLSNPPKLFVAEKLQQRTSRPMAQITTGVSSVDKEQYQRNRADLSIPDRMAAMLNQADVERQWGMLQYAESKREQGNQMRASFNYYTSQLQFADSYSLTASKEEKKRMIRNDELPTLSAVITSDLDLRDLYRNQFLTAIEDAQAEVSYQLKQPRESVDVTDVVELINQAHTACTKWFGLIPAQDVQDALEIVMRE
;
A
#
# COMPACT_ATOMS: atom_id res chain seq x y z
N SER A 1 0.26 -41.17 63.29
CA SER A 1 1.61 -40.61 63.35
C SER A 1 1.61 -39.30 62.60
N THR A 2 2.01 -38.25 63.28
CA THR A 2 1.97 -36.83 62.90
C THR A 2 3.10 -36.42 61.95
N LYS A 3 2.95 -35.22 61.39
CA LYS A 3 3.89 -34.33 60.65
C LYS A 3 3.60 -34.28 59.14
N GLY A 4 3.45 -33.13 58.50
CA GLY A 4 3.60 -31.75 58.95
C GLY A 4 3.96 -30.86 57.75
N ILE A 5 2.99 -30.02 57.35
CA ILE A 5 3.09 -28.62 56.89
C ILE A 5 4.44 -28.15 56.31
N ALA A 6 4.41 -27.69 55.05
CA ALA A 6 5.13 -26.50 54.62
C ALA A 6 4.34 -25.76 53.53
N SER A 7 3.83 -24.60 53.91
CA SER A 7 3.20 -23.56 53.11
C SER A 7 4.24 -22.47 52.79
N THR A 8 4.16 -21.81 51.63
CA THR A 8 4.37 -20.35 51.36
C THR A 8 4.71 -20.12 49.86
N PRO A 9 4.58 -18.91 49.29
CA PRO A 9 3.40 -18.03 49.28
C PRO A 9 3.01 -17.57 47.85
N ARG A 10 1.77 -17.10 47.71
CA ARG A 10 1.28 -16.33 46.55
C ARG A 10 1.94 -14.95 46.50
N VAL A 11 2.33 -14.50 45.32
CA VAL A 11 2.56 -13.08 45.01
C VAL A 11 1.44 -12.62 44.08
N LEU A 12 0.58 -11.78 44.65
CA LEU A 12 -0.48 -11.04 43.97
C LEU A 12 0.12 -9.67 43.64
N ILE A 13 0.18 -9.30 42.35
CA ILE A 13 0.49 -7.92 41.96
C ILE A 13 -0.81 -7.33 41.42
N ASP A 14 -1.47 -6.60 42.31
CA ASP A 14 -2.49 -5.60 42.02
C ASP A 14 -1.77 -4.28 41.72
N MET A 15 -2.08 -3.66 40.59
CA MET A 15 -1.70 -2.27 40.31
C MET A 15 -2.93 -1.54 39.80
N LYS A 16 -3.74 -1.07 40.74
CA LYS A 16 -4.67 0.03 40.53
C LYS A 16 -3.96 1.37 40.78
N SER A 17 -4.19 2.26 39.82
CA SER A 17 -4.47 3.69 39.99
C SER A 17 -3.29 4.63 40.20
N HIS A 18 -3.05 5.45 39.17
CA HIS A 18 -3.30 6.90 39.15
C HIS A 18 -2.31 7.54 38.16
N HIS A 19 -2.78 8.09 37.04
CA HIS A 19 -2.24 9.34 36.51
C HIS A 19 -3.20 9.95 35.47
N ALA A 20 -3.80 11.06 35.92
CA ALA A 20 -4.19 12.26 35.18
C ALA A 20 -4.62 12.13 33.71
N ILE A 21 -5.92 12.30 33.50
CA ILE A 21 -6.53 12.75 32.26
C ILE A 21 -6.23 14.25 32.11
N LEU A 22 -5.50 14.64 31.06
CA LEU A 22 -5.37 16.03 30.63
C LEU A 22 -6.10 16.17 29.28
N VAL A 23 -7.29 16.75 29.32
CA VAL A 23 -8.07 17.15 28.15
C VAL A 23 -7.62 18.54 27.73
N PRO A 24 -7.16 18.78 26.49
CA PRO A 24 -7.17 20.12 25.94
C PRO A 24 -8.52 20.36 25.24
N HIS A 25 -9.32 21.21 25.86
CA HIS A 25 -10.36 22.00 25.22
C HIS A 25 -9.75 22.79 24.05
N ILE A 26 -10.12 22.48 22.81
CA ILE A 26 -9.98 23.43 21.71
C ILE A 26 -11.31 24.16 21.60
N GLY A 27 -11.28 25.40 22.11
CA GLY A 27 -12.36 26.35 22.01
C GLY A 27 -12.61 26.75 20.56
N VAL A 28 -13.87 26.63 20.17
CA VAL A 28 -14.48 27.30 19.02
C VAL A 28 -14.38 28.80 19.25
N LEU A 29 -13.75 29.52 18.32
CA LEU A 29 -13.79 30.97 18.25
C LEU A 29 -14.40 31.37 16.91
N VAL A 30 -15.71 31.57 16.96
CA VAL A 30 -16.48 32.34 15.99
C VAL A 30 -16.16 33.82 16.24
N ALA A 31 -15.62 34.50 15.23
CA ALA A 31 -15.62 35.96 15.19
C ALA A 31 -16.01 36.41 13.79
N LEU A 32 -17.31 36.70 13.68
CA LEU A 32 -17.97 37.41 12.60
C LEU A 32 -17.80 38.91 12.87
N VAL A 33 -17.11 39.65 12.02
CA VAL A 33 -17.23 41.12 11.97
C VAL A 33 -17.29 41.57 10.52
N HIS A 34 -18.45 42.17 10.20
CA HIS A 34 -18.75 42.91 9.00
C HIS A 34 -17.86 44.17 8.89
N ALA A 35 -17.40 44.48 7.67
CA ALA A 35 -17.23 45.86 7.24
C ALA A 35 -17.38 45.97 5.72
N SER A 36 -18.51 46.56 5.36
CA SER A 36 -18.91 47.23 4.12
C SER A 36 -17.82 47.96 3.33
N GLY A 37 -17.97 47.94 1.99
CA GLY A 37 -17.78 49.14 1.17
C GLY A 37 -16.98 48.98 -0.12
N GLY A 38 -17.61 49.34 -1.25
CA GLY A 38 -16.87 50.01 -2.33
C GLY A 38 -16.89 49.33 -3.71
N LEU A 39 -17.83 49.78 -4.56
CA LEU A 39 -17.72 49.71 -6.01
C LEU A 39 -16.39 50.33 -6.49
N ALA A 40 -15.69 49.68 -7.40
CA ALA A 40 -15.00 50.37 -8.50
C ALA A 40 -14.81 49.42 -9.69
N LEU A 41 -15.48 49.80 -10.77
CA LEU A 41 -15.44 49.24 -12.10
C LEU A 41 -14.22 49.85 -12.79
N VAL A 42 -13.23 49.03 -13.16
CA VAL A 42 -12.17 49.44 -14.09
C VAL A 42 -12.01 48.36 -15.15
N GLN A 43 -12.54 48.70 -16.31
CA GLN A 43 -12.20 48.17 -17.61
C GLN A 43 -10.78 48.66 -17.96
N GLU A 44 -9.85 47.75 -18.26
CA GLU A 44 -8.74 48.08 -19.14
C GLU A 44 -8.32 46.85 -19.95
N SER A 45 -8.56 46.96 -21.24
CA SER A 45 -8.01 46.18 -22.33
C SER A 45 -6.52 46.46 -22.53
N VAL A 46 -5.77 45.48 -23.06
CA VAL A 46 -4.87 45.59 -24.25
C VAL A 46 -3.67 44.62 -24.20
N SER A 47 -3.62 43.79 -25.25
CA SER A 47 -2.48 43.23 -26.02
C SER A 47 -1.47 42.22 -25.45
N THR A 48 -1.58 41.02 -26.04
CA THR A 48 -0.54 40.32 -26.81
C THR A 48 0.92 40.83 -26.75
N SER A 49 1.81 39.98 -26.24
CA SER A 49 3.10 39.74 -26.90
C SER A 49 3.55 38.29 -26.70
N ALA A 50 3.79 37.61 -27.81
CA ALA A 50 4.34 36.27 -27.88
C ALA A 50 5.85 36.32 -27.61
N SER A 51 6.33 35.46 -26.71
CA SER A 51 7.77 35.21 -26.55
C SER A 51 7.97 33.70 -26.51
N ALA A 52 8.39 33.17 -27.65
CA ALA A 52 8.83 31.80 -27.80
C ALA A 52 10.15 31.62 -27.03
N ARG A 53 10.10 30.83 -25.96
CA ARG A 53 11.28 30.25 -25.34
C ARG A 53 11.19 28.74 -25.50
N ASP A 54 12.17 28.17 -26.18
CA ASP A 54 12.38 26.75 -26.36
C ASP A 54 12.46 26.05 -24.99
N THR A 55 11.36 25.42 -24.61
CA THR A 55 11.33 24.44 -23.54
C THR A 55 11.89 23.13 -24.08
N VAL A 56 13.09 22.79 -23.63
CA VAL A 56 13.62 21.42 -23.69
C VAL A 56 12.62 20.52 -22.97
N LEU A 57 11.82 19.79 -23.76
CA LEU A 57 10.90 18.77 -23.28
C LEU A 57 11.70 17.66 -22.61
N CYS A 58 11.82 17.72 -21.29
CA CYS A 58 12.12 16.53 -20.50
C CYS A 58 11.00 15.51 -20.76
N PRO A 59 11.31 14.27 -21.20
CA PRO A 59 10.29 13.25 -21.38
C PRO A 59 9.55 13.05 -20.05
N SER A 60 8.22 13.15 -20.12
CA SER A 60 7.33 12.97 -18.98
C SER A 60 7.61 11.65 -18.29
N ARG A 61 7.81 11.71 -16.96
CA ARG A 61 8.01 10.58 -16.04
C ARG A 61 6.94 9.48 -16.19
N LYS A 62 5.77 9.81 -16.75
CA LYS A 62 4.70 8.86 -17.09
C LYS A 62 5.11 7.85 -18.17
N SER A 63 5.89 8.26 -19.17
CA SER A 63 6.29 7.38 -20.29
C SER A 63 7.29 6.29 -19.90
N PHE A 64 8.12 6.56 -18.88
CA PHE A 64 9.05 5.57 -18.32
C PHE A 64 8.31 4.56 -17.43
N PHE A 65 7.34 5.04 -16.65
CA PHE A 65 6.54 4.19 -15.76
C PHE A 65 5.64 3.22 -16.53
N GLU A 66 5.00 3.67 -17.62
CA GLU A 66 4.17 2.80 -18.48
C GLU A 66 5.00 1.71 -19.19
N ARG A 67 6.24 2.00 -19.60
CA ARG A 67 7.15 0.96 -20.16
C ARG A 67 7.63 -0.03 -19.12
N SER A 68 8.00 0.42 -17.91
CA SER A 68 8.44 -0.49 -16.84
C SER A 68 7.30 -1.38 -16.34
N ILE A 69 6.08 -0.83 -16.23
CA ILE A 69 4.89 -1.61 -15.86
C ILE A 69 4.51 -2.58 -16.98
N ALA A 70 4.58 -2.21 -18.27
CA ALA A 70 4.25 -3.12 -19.35
C ALA A 70 5.15 -4.37 -19.39
N ILE A 71 6.43 -4.22 -19.00
CA ILE A 71 7.37 -5.36 -18.91
C ILE A 71 7.04 -6.25 -17.69
N ALA A 72 6.62 -5.65 -16.57
CA ALA A 72 6.29 -6.41 -15.35
C ALA A 72 4.83 -6.94 -15.30
N SER A 73 3.91 -6.38 -16.08
CA SER A 73 2.48 -6.76 -16.10
C SER A 73 2.15 -7.86 -17.11
N SER A 74 3.07 -8.18 -18.04
CA SER A 74 2.93 -9.29 -19.00
C SER A 74 2.98 -10.70 -18.36
N CYS A 75 3.00 -10.81 -17.02
CA CYS A 75 3.29 -12.06 -16.29
C CYS A 75 2.06 -12.84 -15.82
N ILE A 76 0.83 -12.38 -16.08
CA ILE A 76 -0.39 -13.03 -15.56
C ILE A 76 -1.26 -13.50 -16.72
N SER A 77 -0.79 -14.53 -17.43
CA SER A 77 -1.62 -15.32 -18.35
C SER A 77 -2.02 -16.63 -17.67
N PRO A 78 -3.31 -16.83 -17.31
CA PRO A 78 -3.80 -18.10 -16.80
C PRO A 78 -4.22 -18.97 -17.98
N ASN A 79 -3.28 -19.45 -18.80
CA ASN A 79 -3.45 -20.62 -19.66
C ASN A 79 -2.23 -20.83 -20.57
N ALA A 80 -1.41 -21.83 -20.26
CA ALA A 80 -0.57 -22.50 -21.24
C ALA A 80 -0.19 -23.89 -20.71
N ALA A 81 -0.98 -24.89 -21.07
CA ALA A 81 -0.63 -26.28 -20.92
C ALA A 81 0.48 -26.65 -21.92
N ASN A 82 1.46 -27.42 -21.44
CA ASN A 82 2.31 -28.32 -22.21
C ASN A 82 3.39 -27.70 -23.14
N ALA A 83 4.45 -27.15 -22.54
CA ALA A 83 5.79 -27.19 -23.13
C ALA A 83 6.82 -27.45 -22.02
N LYS A 84 7.46 -28.62 -22.05
CA LYS A 84 8.50 -29.06 -21.12
C LYS A 84 9.84 -28.41 -21.52
N GLU A 85 9.95 -27.09 -21.38
CA GLU A 85 11.26 -26.41 -21.45
C GLU A 85 12.02 -26.62 -20.12
N PRO A 86 13.37 -26.69 -20.16
CA PRO A 86 14.19 -26.79 -18.96
C PRO A 86 13.93 -25.56 -18.08
N SER A 87 13.18 -25.78 -16.99
CA SER A 87 12.74 -24.75 -16.06
C SER A 87 13.94 -24.21 -15.29
N SER A 88 14.62 -23.19 -15.83
CA SER A 88 15.34 -22.25 -14.97
C SER A 88 14.27 -21.58 -14.11
N SER A 89 14.06 -22.10 -12.90
CA SER A 89 13.07 -21.58 -11.97
C SER A 89 13.39 -20.11 -11.75
N VAL A 90 12.55 -19.21 -12.27
CA VAL A 90 12.64 -17.78 -11.99
C VAL A 90 12.55 -17.64 -10.48
N VAL A 91 13.66 -17.25 -9.86
CA VAL A 91 13.73 -17.06 -8.41
C VAL A 91 12.97 -15.76 -8.11
N LYS A 92 11.72 -15.91 -7.68
CA LYS A 92 10.93 -14.79 -7.16
C LYS A 92 11.50 -14.36 -5.80
N PRO A 93 11.31 -13.09 -5.40
CA PRO A 93 11.53 -12.67 -4.02
C PRO A 93 10.75 -13.60 -3.08
N PHE A 94 11.38 -14.01 -1.98
CA PHE A 94 10.77 -14.93 -1.03
C PHE A 94 10.80 -14.36 0.38
N ALA A 95 9.84 -14.79 1.21
CA ALA A 95 9.80 -14.51 2.64
C ALA A 95 9.23 -15.74 3.35
N PRO A 96 9.46 -15.91 4.67
CA PRO A 96 8.86 -17.00 5.42
C PRO A 96 7.32 -17.00 5.28
N VAL A 97 6.72 -18.17 5.11
CA VAL A 97 5.25 -18.33 4.96
C VAL A 97 4.50 -17.71 6.15
N GLN A 98 5.09 -17.70 7.33
CA GLN A 98 4.54 -17.06 8.54
C GLN A 98 4.27 -15.56 8.32
N ALA A 99 5.14 -14.87 7.57
CA ALA A 99 4.97 -13.46 7.25
C ALA A 99 3.76 -13.19 6.33
N LEU A 100 3.28 -14.22 5.62
CA LEU A 100 2.16 -14.12 4.69
C LEU A 100 0.80 -14.36 5.37
N LEU A 101 0.77 -14.96 6.57
CA LEU A 101 -0.46 -15.35 7.24
C LEU A 101 -1.43 -14.18 7.48
N PRO A 102 -0.99 -12.98 7.93
CA PRO A 102 -1.91 -11.86 8.14
C PRO A 102 -2.62 -11.42 6.84
N ALA A 103 -1.88 -11.33 5.73
CA ALA A 103 -2.47 -10.98 4.43
C ALA A 103 -3.40 -12.11 3.91
N THR A 104 -3.07 -13.37 4.22
CA THR A 104 -3.87 -14.52 3.80
C THR A 104 -5.21 -14.59 4.52
N ARG A 105 -5.26 -14.30 5.83
CA ARG A 105 -6.52 -14.16 6.57
C ARG A 105 -7.41 -13.08 5.98
N LEU A 106 -6.81 -11.94 5.61
CA LEU A 106 -7.51 -10.86 4.92
C LEU A 106 -8.04 -11.35 3.56
N LYS A 107 -7.22 -12.07 2.78
CA LYS A 107 -7.65 -12.64 1.50
C LYS A 107 -8.87 -13.54 1.64
N VAL A 108 -8.89 -14.48 2.60
CA VAL A 108 -10.04 -15.35 2.82
C VAL A 108 -11.31 -14.56 3.12
N SER A 109 -11.21 -13.50 3.93
CA SER A 109 -12.33 -12.60 4.21
C SER A 109 -12.84 -11.86 2.96
N ILE A 110 -11.92 -11.41 2.09
CA ILE A 110 -12.25 -10.70 0.86
C ILE A 110 -12.85 -11.64 -0.19
N ASP A 111 -12.34 -12.88 -0.28
CA ASP A 111 -12.89 -13.91 -1.17
C ASP A 111 -14.35 -14.23 -0.76
N ALA A 112 -14.63 -14.28 0.55
CA ALA A 112 -16.00 -14.44 1.06
C ALA A 112 -16.91 -13.24 0.73
N ALA A 113 -16.41 -12.00 0.89
CA ALA A 113 -17.15 -10.80 0.50
C ALA A 113 -17.44 -10.76 -1.01
N HIS A 114 -16.46 -11.17 -1.83
CA HIS A 114 -16.61 -11.28 -3.28
C HIS A 114 -17.66 -12.33 -3.68
N GLN A 115 -17.68 -13.49 -3.02
CA GLN A 115 -18.72 -14.49 -3.23
C GLN A 115 -20.12 -13.93 -2.92
N LEU A 116 -20.28 -13.27 -1.76
CA LEU A 116 -21.54 -12.63 -1.37
C LEU A 116 -21.96 -11.53 -2.36
N SER A 117 -21.01 -10.76 -2.90
CA SER A 117 -21.29 -9.74 -3.91
C SER A 117 -21.77 -10.35 -5.24
N SER A 118 -21.28 -11.54 -5.60
CA SER A 118 -21.75 -12.27 -6.78
C SER A 118 -23.19 -12.77 -6.58
N GLU A 119 -23.52 -13.25 -5.37
CA GLU A 119 -24.89 -13.60 -4.99
C GLU A 119 -25.82 -12.37 -5.04
N LEU A 120 -25.34 -11.23 -4.55
CA LEU A 120 -26.04 -9.95 -4.55
C LEU A 120 -26.39 -9.49 -5.97
N ALA A 121 -25.45 -9.59 -6.91
CA ALA A 121 -25.65 -9.25 -8.32
C ALA A 121 -26.65 -10.18 -9.02
N SER A 122 -26.71 -11.46 -8.62
CA SER A 122 -27.60 -12.46 -9.22
C SER A 122 -29.05 -12.40 -8.71
N THR A 123 -29.27 -11.81 -7.54
CA THR A 123 -30.57 -11.79 -6.87
C THR A 123 -31.44 -10.65 -7.38
N SER A 124 -32.68 -10.92 -7.80
CA SER A 124 -33.63 -9.87 -8.22
C SER A 124 -34.55 -9.36 -7.10
N ASP A 125 -34.75 -10.15 -6.04
CA ASP A 125 -35.60 -9.77 -4.90
C ASP A 125 -34.87 -8.77 -3.98
N LYS A 126 -35.45 -7.58 -3.82
CA LYS A 126 -34.91 -6.49 -2.99
C LYS A 126 -34.78 -6.86 -1.50
N SER A 127 -35.68 -7.70 -0.97
CA SER A 127 -35.59 -8.14 0.41
C SER A 127 -34.37 -9.05 0.61
N VAL A 128 -34.16 -10.00 -0.29
CA VAL A 128 -33.00 -10.90 -0.26
C VAL A 128 -31.70 -10.14 -0.54
N GLN A 129 -31.72 -9.16 -1.46
CA GLN A 129 -30.58 -8.26 -1.67
C GLN A 129 -30.19 -7.52 -0.39
N TYR A 130 -31.16 -6.95 0.33
CA TYR A 130 -30.89 -6.26 1.59
C TYR A 130 -30.31 -7.20 2.65
N GLU A 131 -30.84 -8.42 2.79
CA GLU A 131 -30.29 -9.42 3.73
C GLU A 131 -28.86 -9.83 3.37
N THR A 132 -28.56 -10.03 2.09
CA THR A 132 -27.20 -10.33 1.62
C THR A 132 -26.26 -9.13 1.83
N LEU A 133 -26.75 -7.90 1.63
CA LEU A 133 -25.98 -6.68 1.91
C LEU A 133 -25.60 -6.56 3.40
N VAL A 134 -26.50 -6.95 4.31
CA VAL A 134 -26.18 -7.02 5.75
C VAL A 134 -25.08 -8.05 6.04
N LYS A 135 -25.06 -9.18 5.32
CA LYS A 135 -23.97 -10.16 5.43
C LYS A 135 -22.65 -9.58 4.90
N VAL A 136 -22.68 -8.88 3.77
CA VAL A 136 -21.50 -8.19 3.21
C VAL A 136 -20.95 -7.19 4.23
N ASP A 137 -21.80 -6.35 4.83
CA ASP A 137 -21.39 -5.42 5.89
C ASP A 137 -20.77 -6.16 7.08
N SER A 138 -21.37 -7.27 7.52
CA SER A 138 -20.82 -8.06 8.62
C SER A 138 -19.39 -8.53 8.34
N VAL A 139 -19.11 -9.00 7.11
CA VAL A 139 -17.77 -9.43 6.68
C VAL A 139 -16.80 -8.24 6.57
N LEU A 140 -17.24 -7.13 5.99
CA LEU A 140 -16.38 -5.96 5.76
C LEU A 140 -16.08 -5.16 7.03
N SER A 141 -17.06 -4.99 7.90
CA SER A 141 -16.98 -4.18 9.12
C SER A 141 -16.31 -4.94 10.29
N ASN A 142 -16.27 -6.27 10.24
CA ASN A 142 -15.63 -7.10 11.25
C ASN A 142 -14.54 -7.98 10.62
N PRO A 143 -13.42 -7.39 10.13
CA PRO A 143 -12.35 -8.19 9.56
C PRO A 143 -11.80 -9.17 10.61
N PRO A 144 -11.34 -10.37 10.19
CA PRO A 144 -10.75 -11.32 11.10
C PRO A 144 -9.53 -10.71 11.80
N LYS A 145 -9.18 -11.24 12.98
CA LYS A 145 -7.94 -10.84 13.66
C LYS A 145 -6.76 -11.21 12.77
N LEU A 146 -6.19 -10.22 12.07
CA LEU A 146 -5.14 -10.46 11.09
C LEU A 146 -3.84 -10.96 11.75
N PHE A 147 -3.58 -10.53 12.98
CA PHE A 147 -2.40 -10.90 13.77
C PHE A 147 -2.80 -11.77 14.96
N VAL A 148 -2.59 -13.07 14.85
CA VAL A 148 -2.87 -14.06 15.90
C VAL A 148 -1.57 -14.44 16.61
N ALA A 149 -1.45 -14.08 17.89
CA ALA A 149 -0.37 -14.47 18.81
C ALA A 149 1.08 -14.09 18.45
N GLU A 150 1.38 -13.70 17.20
CA GLU A 150 2.60 -12.99 16.87
C GLU A 150 2.54 -11.62 17.54
N LYS A 151 3.28 -11.46 18.64
CA LYS A 151 3.77 -10.13 19.00
C LYS A 151 4.44 -9.64 17.73
N LEU A 152 3.89 -8.60 17.09
CA LEU A 152 4.51 -7.90 15.97
C LEU A 152 6.00 -7.84 16.33
N GLN A 153 6.82 -8.67 15.67
CA GLN A 153 8.25 -8.65 15.95
C GLN A 153 8.63 -7.21 15.66
N GLN A 154 9.00 -6.47 16.72
CA GLN A 154 9.44 -5.09 16.60
C GLN A 154 10.53 -5.13 15.54
N ARG A 155 10.21 -4.58 14.34
CA ARG A 155 11.05 -4.52 13.13
C ARG A 155 12.50 -4.89 13.46
N THR A 156 12.86 -6.16 13.35
CA THR A 156 14.25 -6.60 13.58
C THR A 156 15.13 -6.17 12.40
N SER A 157 14.50 -5.85 11.27
CA SER A 157 15.11 -5.30 10.08
C SER A 157 14.86 -3.80 9.97
N ARG A 158 15.91 -3.08 9.57
CA ARG A 158 15.88 -1.67 9.17
C ARG A 158 14.63 -1.39 8.32
N PRO A 159 13.91 -0.25 8.52
CA PRO A 159 12.71 0.08 7.75
C PRO A 159 12.95 -0.13 6.26
N MET A 160 12.03 -0.76 5.53
CA MET A 160 12.11 -0.95 4.07
C MET A 160 12.33 0.38 3.32
N ALA A 161 11.91 1.49 3.92
CA ALA A 161 12.26 2.84 3.50
C ALA A 161 13.77 3.03 3.29
N GLN A 162 14.63 2.30 4.01
CA GLN A 162 16.07 2.36 3.84
C GLN A 162 16.56 1.70 2.54
N ILE A 163 15.89 0.66 2.05
CA ILE A 163 16.25 -0.01 0.79
C ILE A 163 15.97 0.94 -0.39
N THR A 164 14.86 1.67 -0.36
CA THR A 164 14.60 2.77 -1.31
C THR A 164 15.48 3.99 -1.05
N THR A 165 15.95 4.21 0.19
CA THR A 165 16.95 5.28 0.47
C THR A 165 18.37 4.94 0.02
N GLY A 166 18.65 3.76 -0.52
CA GLY A 166 19.90 3.54 -1.26
C GLY A 166 20.06 4.58 -2.39
N VAL A 167 18.93 4.99 -2.97
CA VAL A 167 18.85 6.15 -3.88
C VAL A 167 19.24 7.44 -3.15
N SER A 168 18.80 7.64 -1.90
CA SER A 168 19.22 8.81 -1.09
C SER A 168 20.72 8.86 -0.81
N SER A 169 21.42 7.74 -0.53
CA SER A 169 22.87 7.81 -0.29
C SER A 169 23.66 8.07 -1.57
N VAL A 170 23.29 7.41 -2.67
CA VAL A 170 23.93 7.62 -3.98
C VAL A 170 23.62 9.02 -4.52
N ASP A 171 22.38 9.46 -4.38
CA ASP A 171 21.97 10.82 -4.71
C ASP A 171 22.65 11.83 -3.79
N LYS A 172 22.80 11.57 -2.49
CA LYS A 172 23.51 12.47 -1.56
C LYS A 172 24.94 12.70 -2.00
N GLU A 173 25.65 11.64 -2.41
CA GLU A 173 26.99 11.80 -2.97
C GLU A 173 26.97 12.58 -4.29
N GLN A 174 26.01 12.31 -5.18
CA GLN A 174 25.88 13.05 -6.42
C GLN A 174 25.56 14.53 -6.18
N TYR A 175 24.67 14.84 -5.23
CA TYR A 175 24.36 16.21 -4.80
C TYR A 175 25.57 16.88 -4.15
N GLN A 176 26.36 16.15 -3.36
CA GLN A 176 27.60 16.66 -2.79
C GLN A 176 28.63 16.98 -3.88
N ARG A 177 28.78 16.10 -4.88
CA ARG A 177 29.65 16.33 -6.05
C ARG A 177 29.17 17.54 -6.86
N ASN A 178 27.89 17.62 -7.18
CA ASN A 178 27.30 18.74 -7.93
C ASN A 178 27.42 20.09 -7.19
N ARG A 179 27.61 20.08 -5.86
CA ARG A 179 27.85 21.28 -5.06
C ARG A 179 29.31 21.73 -5.00
N ALA A 180 30.25 20.84 -5.30
CA ALA A 180 31.68 21.15 -5.19
C ALA A 180 32.08 22.31 -6.11
N ASP A 181 31.42 22.42 -7.26
CA ASP A 181 31.69 23.44 -8.29
C ASP A 181 30.86 24.73 -8.13
N LEU A 182 29.91 24.77 -7.20
CA LEU A 182 29.07 25.94 -6.96
C LEU A 182 29.80 27.00 -6.14
N SER A 183 29.48 28.27 -6.42
CA SER A 183 29.90 29.42 -5.63
C SER A 183 29.41 29.28 -4.18
N ILE A 184 30.12 29.91 -3.23
CA ILE A 184 29.75 29.87 -1.80
C ILE A 184 28.27 30.23 -1.55
N PRO A 185 27.70 31.33 -2.12
CA PRO A 185 26.29 31.64 -1.91
C PRO A 185 25.36 30.60 -2.52
N ASP A 186 25.64 30.09 -3.72
CA ASP A 186 24.81 29.07 -4.37
C ASP A 186 24.85 27.73 -3.62
N ARG A 187 26.02 27.37 -3.06
CA ARG A 187 26.19 26.19 -2.23
C ARG A 187 25.35 26.28 -0.95
N MET A 188 25.34 27.45 -0.30
CA MET A 188 24.49 27.69 0.88
C MET A 188 23.01 27.59 0.54
N ALA A 189 22.56 28.20 -0.56
CA ALA A 189 21.18 28.11 -1.02
C ALA A 189 20.78 26.66 -1.34
N ALA A 190 21.65 25.94 -2.06
CA ALA A 190 21.43 24.53 -2.38
C ALA A 190 21.36 23.66 -1.10
N MET A 191 22.17 23.94 -0.08
CA MET A 191 22.13 23.26 1.22
C MET A 191 20.80 23.50 1.95
N LEU A 192 20.32 24.75 1.99
CA LEU A 192 19.03 25.08 2.60
C LEU A 192 17.87 24.37 1.90
N ASN A 193 17.86 24.35 0.56
CA ASN A 193 16.85 23.63 -0.21
C ASN A 193 16.87 22.12 0.09
N GLN A 194 18.05 21.51 0.23
CA GLN A 194 18.12 20.09 0.61
C GLN A 194 17.61 19.85 2.03
N ALA A 195 17.96 20.71 2.99
CA ALA A 195 17.47 20.58 4.35
C ALA A 195 15.94 20.62 4.41
N ASP A 196 15.31 21.47 3.60
CA ASP A 196 13.84 21.50 3.47
C ASP A 196 13.28 20.22 2.83
N VAL A 197 13.89 19.73 1.76
CA VAL A 197 13.49 18.45 1.13
C VAL A 197 13.61 17.28 2.11
N GLU A 198 14.69 17.20 2.88
CA GLU A 198 14.88 16.14 3.89
C GLU A 198 13.85 16.24 5.02
N ARG A 199 13.50 17.46 5.44
CA ARG A 199 12.44 17.68 6.44
C ARG A 199 11.07 17.25 5.90
N GLN A 200 10.71 17.68 4.69
CA GLN A 200 9.45 17.30 4.04
C GLN A 200 9.36 15.78 3.88
N TRP A 201 10.46 15.15 3.47
CA TRP A 201 10.56 13.70 3.37
C TRP A 201 10.37 13.00 4.72
N GLY A 202 11.02 13.50 5.78
CA GLY A 202 10.83 12.98 7.13
C GLY A 202 9.38 13.11 7.63
N MET A 203 8.71 14.22 7.30
CA MET A 203 7.29 14.40 7.59
C MET A 203 6.41 13.41 6.83
N LEU A 204 6.69 13.16 5.54
CA LEU A 204 5.98 12.16 4.74
C LEU A 204 6.17 10.74 5.29
N GLN A 205 7.41 10.38 5.67
CA GLN A 205 7.68 9.08 6.29
C GLN A 205 6.95 8.91 7.62
N TYR A 206 6.90 9.95 8.44
CA TYR A 206 6.15 9.93 9.71
C TYR A 206 4.64 9.78 9.47
N ALA A 207 4.09 10.55 8.53
CA ALA A 207 2.68 10.47 8.17
C ALA A 207 2.32 9.08 7.62
N GLU A 208 3.17 8.50 6.78
CA GLU A 208 2.99 7.14 6.27
C GLU A 208 3.07 6.12 7.40
N SER A 209 4.07 6.21 8.28
CA SER A 209 4.17 5.32 9.44
C SER A 209 2.96 5.41 10.38
N LYS A 210 2.37 6.61 10.54
CA LYS A 210 1.13 6.79 11.30
C LYS A 210 -0.07 6.11 10.64
N ARG A 211 -0.16 6.19 9.31
CA ARG A 211 -1.20 5.47 8.53
C ARG A 211 -1.03 3.96 8.61
N GLU A 212 0.21 3.45 8.54
CA GLU A 212 0.53 2.03 8.74
C GLU A 212 0.07 1.52 10.12
N GLN A 213 0.28 2.32 11.17
CA GLN A 213 -0.13 1.93 12.53
C GLN A 213 -1.64 1.96 12.73
N GLY A 214 -2.36 2.81 12.00
CA GLY A 214 -3.81 2.96 12.12
C GLY A 214 -4.63 1.91 11.37
N ASN A 215 -4.08 1.30 10.31
CA ASN A 215 -4.80 0.38 9.44
C ASN A 215 -4.18 -1.02 9.46
N GLN A 216 -4.87 -1.98 10.09
CA GLN A 216 -4.39 -3.37 10.19
C GLN A 216 -4.29 -4.06 8.82
N MET A 217 -5.15 -3.72 7.86
CA MET A 217 -5.08 -4.27 6.50
C MET A 217 -3.82 -3.79 5.79
N ARG A 218 -3.44 -2.51 5.94
CA ARG A 218 -2.15 -2.01 5.44
C ARG A 218 -0.99 -2.73 6.10
N ALA A 219 -1.06 -2.89 7.42
CA ALA A 219 -0.02 -3.58 8.19
C ALA A 219 0.17 -5.04 7.76
N SER A 220 -0.90 -5.75 7.38
CA SER A 220 -0.82 -7.17 6.99
C SER A 220 -0.03 -7.38 5.69
N PHE A 221 -0.24 -6.54 4.67
CA PHE A 221 0.56 -6.57 3.45
C PHE A 221 2.00 -6.12 3.70
N ASN A 222 2.19 -5.05 4.49
CA ASN A 222 3.52 -4.51 4.76
C ASN A 222 4.38 -5.47 5.59
N TYR A 223 3.76 -6.30 6.45
CA TYR A 223 4.47 -7.31 7.22
C TYR A 223 5.21 -8.27 6.29
N TYR A 224 4.53 -8.83 5.28
CA TYR A 224 5.17 -9.69 4.28
C TYR A 224 6.23 -8.94 3.46
N THR A 225 5.89 -7.77 2.90
CA THR A 225 6.83 -7.01 2.04
C THR A 225 8.11 -6.63 2.79
N SER A 226 8.02 -6.34 4.09
CA SER A 226 9.19 -6.01 4.93
C SER A 226 10.13 -7.18 5.21
N GLN A 227 9.68 -8.41 4.97
CA GLN A 227 10.44 -9.65 5.20
C GLN A 227 10.95 -10.26 3.89
N LEU A 228 10.75 -9.59 2.76
CA LEU A 228 11.23 -10.05 1.46
C LEU A 228 12.74 -10.12 1.43
N GLN A 229 13.23 -11.27 0.98
CA GLN A 229 14.61 -11.52 0.64
C GLN A 229 14.73 -11.59 -0.88
N PHE A 230 15.63 -10.77 -1.41
CA PHE A 230 15.94 -10.72 -2.83
C PHE A 230 17.18 -11.56 -3.10
N ALA A 231 17.13 -12.39 -4.14
CA ALA A 231 18.29 -13.16 -4.57
C ALA A 231 19.35 -12.24 -5.21
N ASP A 232 20.59 -12.69 -5.23
CA ASP A 232 21.71 -11.98 -5.86
C ASP A 232 21.59 -11.89 -7.40
N SER A 233 20.64 -12.62 -7.99
CA SER A 233 20.42 -12.65 -9.43
C SER A 233 18.93 -12.64 -9.76
N TYR A 234 18.57 -12.00 -10.87
CA TYR A 234 17.20 -11.95 -11.40
C TYR A 234 17.14 -12.51 -12.81
N SER A 235 16.11 -13.30 -13.06
CA SER A 235 15.78 -13.72 -14.42
C SER A 235 14.86 -12.69 -15.05
N LEU A 236 15.36 -11.94 -16.02
CA LEU A 236 14.55 -11.07 -16.86
C LEU A 236 13.52 -11.93 -17.62
N THR A 237 12.23 -11.65 -17.46
CA THR A 237 11.12 -12.40 -18.09
C THR A 237 10.80 -11.93 -19.52
N ALA A 238 11.54 -10.94 -20.04
CA ALA A 238 11.35 -10.42 -21.39
C ALA A 238 11.57 -11.47 -22.49
N SER A 239 10.95 -11.26 -23.66
CA SER A 239 11.11 -12.14 -24.84
C SER A 239 12.57 -12.20 -25.30
N LYS A 240 12.93 -13.24 -26.07
CA LYS A 240 14.31 -13.39 -26.59
C LYS A 240 14.69 -12.21 -27.49
N GLU A 241 13.76 -11.69 -28.29
CA GLU A 241 14.02 -10.49 -29.11
C GLU A 241 14.27 -9.26 -28.25
N GLU A 242 13.46 -9.07 -27.21
CA GLU A 242 13.56 -7.92 -26.31
C GLU A 242 14.87 -7.94 -25.53
N LYS A 243 15.23 -9.09 -24.94
CA LYS A 243 16.53 -9.28 -24.30
C LYS A 243 17.69 -8.93 -25.24
N LYS A 244 17.62 -9.42 -26.48
CA LYS A 244 18.65 -9.13 -27.49
C LYS A 244 18.73 -7.64 -27.84
N ARG A 245 17.60 -6.94 -27.87
CA ARG A 245 17.53 -5.48 -28.07
C ARG A 245 18.19 -4.73 -26.90
N MET A 246 17.82 -5.06 -25.67
CA MET A 246 18.36 -4.41 -24.47
C MET A 246 19.87 -4.63 -24.33
N ILE A 247 20.36 -5.83 -24.65
CA ILE A 247 21.81 -6.13 -24.66
C ILE A 247 22.55 -5.27 -25.69
N ARG A 248 21.98 -5.04 -26.89
CA ARG A 248 22.62 -4.22 -27.93
C ARG A 248 22.67 -2.74 -27.58
N ASN A 249 21.70 -2.26 -26.81
CA ASN A 249 21.60 -0.86 -26.43
C ASN A 249 22.26 -0.55 -25.07
N ASP A 250 22.83 -1.56 -24.39
CA ASP A 250 23.30 -1.46 -22.99
C ASP A 250 22.21 -0.96 -22.02
N GLU A 251 20.96 -1.36 -22.28
CA GLU A 251 19.77 -0.96 -21.53
C GLU A 251 19.30 -2.07 -20.57
N LEU A 252 20.22 -2.92 -20.09
CA LEU A 252 19.87 -3.95 -19.13
C LEU A 252 19.50 -3.30 -17.78
N PRO A 253 18.35 -3.67 -17.17
CA PRO A 253 17.94 -3.08 -15.92
C PRO A 253 18.92 -3.50 -14.83
N THR A 254 19.32 -2.54 -14.00
CA THR A 254 20.09 -2.85 -12.81
C THR A 254 19.26 -3.67 -11.83
N LEU A 255 19.94 -4.47 -11.00
CA LEU A 255 19.31 -5.22 -9.92
C LEU A 255 18.41 -4.33 -9.04
N SER A 256 18.90 -3.13 -8.72
CA SER A 256 18.16 -2.13 -7.96
C SER A 256 16.88 -1.68 -8.68
N ALA A 257 16.94 -1.45 -10.00
CA ALA A 257 15.76 -1.05 -10.76
C ALA A 257 14.68 -2.15 -10.77
N VAL A 258 15.08 -3.42 -10.85
CA VAL A 258 14.15 -4.56 -10.79
C VAL A 258 13.51 -4.66 -9.40
N ILE A 259 14.31 -4.57 -8.33
CA ILE A 259 13.81 -4.58 -6.95
C ILE A 259 12.82 -3.43 -6.71
N THR A 260 13.19 -2.21 -7.11
CA THR A 260 12.32 -1.04 -6.97
C THR A 260 11.02 -1.24 -7.74
N SER A 261 11.07 -1.76 -8.97
CA SER A 261 9.86 -2.04 -9.74
C SER A 261 8.95 -3.09 -9.11
N ASP A 262 9.49 -4.15 -8.49
CA ASP A 262 8.68 -5.16 -7.77
C ASP A 262 8.00 -4.56 -6.54
N LEU A 263 8.74 -3.79 -5.74
CA LEU A 263 8.22 -3.11 -4.55
C LEU A 263 7.15 -2.08 -4.92
N ASP A 264 7.37 -1.29 -5.98
CA ASP A 264 6.40 -0.30 -6.47
C ASP A 264 5.08 -0.96 -6.91
N LEU A 265 5.15 -2.14 -7.54
CA LEU A 265 3.95 -2.89 -7.93
C LEU A 265 3.17 -3.44 -6.73
N ARG A 266 3.87 -3.96 -5.72
CA ARG A 266 3.24 -4.40 -4.46
C ARG A 266 2.53 -3.22 -3.79
N ASP A 267 3.19 -2.07 -3.74
CA ASP A 267 2.65 -0.85 -3.16
C ASP A 267 1.43 -0.33 -3.93
N LEU A 268 1.49 -0.38 -5.27
CA LEU A 268 0.38 -0.03 -6.14
C LEU A 268 -0.85 -0.90 -5.87
N TYR A 269 -0.72 -2.22 -5.94
CA TYR A 269 -1.86 -3.13 -5.74
C TYR A 269 -2.39 -3.10 -4.32
N ARG A 270 -1.53 -2.96 -3.31
CA ARG A 270 -1.94 -2.73 -1.91
C ARG A 270 -2.79 -1.47 -1.80
N ASN A 271 -2.33 -0.35 -2.35
CA ASN A 271 -3.06 0.91 -2.25
C ASN A 271 -4.39 0.85 -3.01
N GLN A 272 -4.43 0.25 -4.20
CA GLN A 272 -5.67 0.01 -4.95
C GLN A 272 -6.67 -0.82 -4.14
N PHE A 273 -6.21 -1.90 -3.51
CA PHE A 273 -7.03 -2.71 -2.63
C PHE A 273 -7.60 -1.90 -1.46
N LEU A 274 -6.75 -1.14 -0.75
CA LEU A 274 -7.16 -0.37 0.43
C LEU A 274 -8.18 0.71 0.08
N THR A 275 -7.99 1.44 -1.03
CA THR A 275 -8.98 2.43 -1.49
C THR A 275 -10.29 1.76 -1.85
N ALA A 276 -10.27 0.71 -2.68
CA ALA A 276 -11.48 0.03 -3.12
C ALA A 276 -12.27 -0.59 -1.95
N ILE A 277 -11.59 -1.12 -0.93
CA ILE A 277 -12.28 -1.72 0.22
C ILE A 277 -12.85 -0.67 1.19
N GLU A 278 -12.17 0.48 1.36
CA GLU A 278 -12.69 1.60 2.14
C GLU A 278 -13.92 2.21 1.45
N ASP A 279 -13.88 2.36 0.12
CA ASP A 279 -15.02 2.82 -0.68
C ASP A 279 -16.18 1.82 -0.62
N ALA A 280 -15.91 0.51 -0.73
CA ALA A 280 -16.93 -0.53 -0.59
C ALA A 280 -17.60 -0.51 0.79
N GLN A 281 -16.82 -0.33 1.87
CA GLN A 281 -17.36 -0.20 3.23
C GLN A 281 -18.28 1.02 3.37
N ALA A 282 -17.87 2.15 2.82
CA ALA A 282 -18.66 3.38 2.84
C ALA A 282 -19.97 3.21 2.06
N GLU A 283 -19.91 2.60 0.89
CA GLU A 283 -21.07 2.37 0.03
C GLU A 283 -22.05 1.38 0.65
N VAL A 284 -21.57 0.25 1.20
CA VAL A 284 -22.42 -0.70 1.94
C VAL A 284 -23.11 -0.01 3.12
N SER A 285 -22.37 0.79 3.89
CA SER A 285 -22.93 1.56 5.01
C SER A 285 -23.96 2.61 4.56
N TYR A 286 -23.82 3.15 3.36
CA TYR A 286 -24.78 4.08 2.76
C TYR A 286 -26.06 3.35 2.33
N GLN A 287 -25.92 2.24 1.61
CA GLN A 287 -27.05 1.44 1.12
C GLN A 287 -27.89 0.84 2.25
N LEU A 288 -27.25 0.44 3.36
CA LEU A 288 -27.97 -0.04 4.55
C LEU A 288 -28.83 1.03 5.25
N LYS A 289 -28.57 2.32 5.00
CA LYS A 289 -29.40 3.43 5.53
C LYS A 289 -30.59 3.75 4.63
N GLN A 290 -30.60 3.24 3.40
CA GLN A 290 -31.71 3.45 2.47
C GLN A 290 -32.90 2.56 2.81
N PRO A 291 -34.12 2.95 2.42
CA PRO A 291 -35.27 2.04 2.46
C PRO A 291 -34.98 0.74 1.72
N ARG A 292 -35.47 -0.39 2.24
CA ARG A 292 -35.23 -1.74 1.67
C ARG A 292 -35.63 -1.85 0.19
N GLU A 293 -36.63 -1.09 -0.23
CA GLU A 293 -37.16 -1.11 -1.59
C GLU A 293 -36.28 -0.35 -2.60
N SER A 294 -35.40 0.54 -2.13
CA SER A 294 -34.58 1.43 -2.97
C SER A 294 -33.09 1.12 -2.94
N VAL A 295 -32.70 -0.06 -2.44
CA VAL A 295 -31.29 -0.48 -2.39
C VAL A 295 -30.74 -0.64 -3.80
N ASP A 296 -29.64 0.03 -4.10
CA ASP A 296 -28.83 -0.19 -5.30
C ASP A 296 -27.51 -0.87 -4.90
N VAL A 297 -27.21 -1.99 -5.56
CA VAL A 297 -26.05 -2.82 -5.21
C VAL A 297 -24.94 -2.74 -6.25
N THR A 298 -25.15 -1.97 -7.32
CA THR A 298 -24.26 -1.93 -8.48
C THR A 298 -22.85 -1.49 -8.09
N ASP A 299 -22.74 -0.36 -7.38
CA ASP A 299 -21.46 0.21 -6.96
C ASP A 299 -20.78 -0.67 -5.90
N VAL A 300 -21.53 -1.28 -4.98
CA VAL A 300 -21.01 -2.25 -3.99
C VAL A 300 -20.33 -3.41 -4.70
N VAL A 301 -20.99 -4.00 -5.69
CA VAL A 301 -20.47 -5.14 -6.45
C VAL A 301 -19.22 -4.74 -7.24
N GLU A 302 -19.22 -3.57 -7.88
CA GLU A 302 -18.07 -3.08 -8.62
C GLU A 302 -16.86 -2.86 -7.71
N LEU A 303 -17.03 -2.16 -6.59
CA LEU A 303 -15.96 -1.85 -5.64
C LEU A 303 -15.37 -3.12 -5.00
N ILE A 304 -16.21 -4.09 -4.63
CA ILE A 304 -15.73 -5.38 -4.10
C ILE A 304 -14.95 -6.16 -5.18
N ASN A 305 -15.41 -6.15 -6.44
CA ASN A 305 -14.67 -6.76 -7.55
C ASN A 305 -13.31 -6.10 -7.80
N GLN A 306 -13.24 -4.77 -7.71
CA GLN A 306 -11.99 -4.02 -7.81
C GLN A 306 -11.03 -4.38 -6.68
N ALA A 307 -11.52 -4.42 -5.43
CA ALA A 307 -10.74 -4.83 -4.26
C ALA A 307 -10.22 -6.27 -4.41
N HIS A 308 -11.09 -7.22 -4.75
CA HIS A 308 -10.73 -8.63 -4.95
C HIS A 308 -9.67 -8.79 -6.07
N THR A 309 -9.82 -8.06 -7.18
CA THR A 309 -8.85 -8.08 -8.28
C THR A 309 -7.49 -7.54 -7.85
N ALA A 310 -7.44 -6.42 -7.14
CA ALA A 310 -6.20 -5.83 -6.63
C ALA A 310 -5.51 -6.78 -5.63
N CYS A 311 -6.27 -7.37 -4.71
CA CYS A 311 -5.76 -8.37 -3.77
C CYS A 311 -5.17 -9.58 -4.51
N THR A 312 -5.89 -10.14 -5.48
CA THR A 312 -5.42 -11.28 -6.29
C THR A 312 -4.15 -10.95 -7.06
N LYS A 313 -4.04 -9.74 -7.64
CA LYS A 313 -2.82 -9.28 -8.31
C LYS A 313 -1.64 -9.17 -7.35
N TRP A 314 -1.86 -8.66 -6.14
CA TRP A 314 -0.83 -8.59 -5.09
C TRP A 314 -0.31 -10.00 -4.72
N PHE A 315 -1.21 -10.97 -4.53
CA PHE A 315 -0.85 -12.37 -4.29
C PHE A 315 -0.16 -13.03 -5.49
N GLY A 316 -0.45 -12.61 -6.73
CA GLY A 316 0.23 -13.08 -7.93
C GLY A 316 1.74 -12.76 -7.98
N LEU A 317 2.18 -11.78 -7.19
CA LEU A 317 3.60 -11.42 -7.02
C LEU A 317 4.35 -12.38 -6.09
N ILE A 318 3.67 -13.36 -5.49
CA ILE A 318 4.21 -14.35 -4.56
C ILE A 318 4.32 -15.71 -5.29
N PRO A 319 5.26 -16.60 -4.92
CA PRO A 319 5.24 -17.98 -5.38
C PRO A 319 3.91 -18.67 -5.05
N ALA A 320 3.33 -19.39 -6.02
CA ALA A 320 2.03 -20.04 -5.83
C ALA A 320 2.04 -21.09 -4.71
N GLN A 321 3.18 -21.77 -4.50
CA GLN A 321 3.36 -22.72 -3.40
C GLN A 321 3.20 -22.04 -2.05
N ASP A 322 3.90 -20.94 -1.81
CA ASP A 322 3.84 -20.20 -0.53
C ASP A 322 2.42 -19.70 -0.23
N VAL A 323 1.67 -19.29 -1.27
CA VAL A 323 0.28 -18.88 -1.14
C VAL A 323 -0.63 -20.06 -0.76
N GLN A 324 -0.42 -21.22 -1.39
CA GLN A 324 -1.17 -22.44 -1.06
C GLN A 324 -0.89 -22.89 0.37
N ASP A 325 0.39 -22.96 0.76
CA ASP A 325 0.80 -23.33 2.11
C ASP A 325 0.20 -22.38 3.17
N ALA A 326 0.21 -21.07 2.90
CA ALA A 326 -0.40 -20.08 3.79
C ALA A 326 -1.92 -20.24 3.88
N LEU A 327 -2.61 -20.50 2.76
CA LEU A 327 -4.05 -20.75 2.74
C LEU A 327 -4.41 -22.01 3.53
N GLU A 328 -3.66 -23.10 3.36
CA GLU A 328 -3.88 -24.32 4.13
C GLU A 328 -3.70 -24.14 5.63
N ILE A 329 -2.76 -23.27 6.05
CA ILE A 329 -2.57 -22.94 7.47
C ILE A 329 -3.79 -22.14 7.96
N VAL A 330 -4.20 -21.10 7.24
CA VAL A 330 -5.32 -20.24 7.64
C VAL A 330 -6.65 -20.99 7.65
N MET A 331 -6.89 -21.92 6.72
CA MET A 331 -8.11 -22.74 6.71
C MET A 331 -8.19 -23.77 7.84
N ARG A 332 -7.08 -24.04 8.55
CA ARG A 332 -7.02 -24.93 9.72
C ARG A 332 -7.24 -24.21 11.06
N GLU A 333 -7.12 -22.88 11.08
CA GLU A 333 -7.35 -22.03 12.27
C GLU A 333 -8.85 -21.86 12.57
#